data_AF-A0A692CTN1-F1
#
_entry.id   AF-A0A692CTN1-F1
#
_cell.length_a   1.000
_cell.length_b   1.000
_cell.length_c   1.000
_cell.angle_alpha   90.00
_cell.angle_beta   90.00
_cell.angle_gamma   90.00
#
_symmetry.space_group_name_H-M   'P 1'
#
loop_
_entity.id
_entity.type
_entity.pdbx_description
1 polymer ?
#
loop_
_entity_poly.entity_id
_entity_poly.type
_entity_poly.pdbx_seq_one_letter_code
_entity_poly.pdbx_strand_id
1 'polypeptide(L)'
;NNLRKFLEIYLFFKYPNNFESLDKELIERFFNDTYQSDNTDENHQRMIANITNRYQNEYSHLREILSRGMQPIDIEESKKIADFILKMIEKNDNNQFKALVRSISNDR
;
A
#
# COMPACT_ATOMS: atom_id res chain seq x y z
N ASN A 1 -8.12 4.27 5.62
CA ASN A 1 -7.34 3.76 6.78
C ASN A 1 -7.13 2.24 6.76
N ASN A 2 -8.14 1.40 6.47
CA ASN A 2 -7.94 -0.07 6.42
C ASN A 2 -6.84 -0.50 5.45
N LEU A 3 -6.79 0.10 4.26
CA LEU A 3 -5.73 -0.15 3.26
C LEU A 3 -4.32 0.10 3.82
N ARG A 4 -4.11 1.24 4.48
CA ARG A 4 -2.82 1.59 5.10
C ARG A 4 -2.40 0.55 6.15
N LYS A 5 -3.30 0.19 7.07
CA LYS A 5 -2.98 -0.79 8.13
C LYS A 5 -2.67 -2.16 7.54
N PHE A 6 -3.45 -2.56 6.53
CA PHE A 6 -3.21 -3.81 5.82
C PHE A 6 -1.84 -3.79 5.15
N LEU A 7 -1.51 -2.74 4.40
CA LEU A 7 -0.20 -2.61 3.75
C LEU A 7 0.94 -2.61 4.78
N GLU A 8 0.71 -1.99 5.94
CA GLU A 8 1.69 -1.96 7.04
C GLU A 8 2.01 -3.30 7.64
N ILE A 9 0.97 -4.05 7.98
CA ILE A 9 1.14 -5.40 8.51
C ILE A 9 1.73 -6.32 7.42
N TYR A 10 1.23 -6.21 6.19
CA TYR A 10 1.71 -7.01 5.06
C TYR A 10 3.20 -6.79 4.79
N LEU A 11 3.65 -5.54 4.65
CA LEU A 11 5.05 -5.22 4.36
C LEU A 11 5.97 -5.56 5.55
N PHE A 12 5.49 -5.41 6.79
CA PHE A 12 6.26 -5.81 7.97
C PHE A 12 6.58 -7.31 7.94
N PHE A 13 5.61 -8.16 7.63
CA PHE A 13 5.84 -9.61 7.56
C PHE A 13 6.56 -10.04 6.29
N LYS A 14 6.33 -9.36 5.16
CA LYS A 14 6.97 -9.68 3.87
C LYS A 14 8.45 -9.27 3.85
N TYR A 15 8.77 -8.14 4.47
CA TYR A 15 10.11 -7.58 4.57
C TYR A 15 10.44 -7.28 6.04
N PRO A 16 10.69 -8.31 6.86
CA PRO A 16 11.02 -8.12 8.26
C PRO A 16 12.21 -7.17 8.40
N ASN A 17 12.04 -6.14 9.21
CA ASN A 17 13.03 -5.10 9.44
C ASN A 17 12.90 -4.59 10.89
N ASN A 18 13.88 -3.80 11.32
CA ASN A 18 13.93 -3.25 12.68
C ASN A 18 13.31 -1.84 12.78
N PHE A 19 12.55 -1.39 11.78
CA PHE A 19 11.94 -0.06 11.80
C PHE A 19 10.66 -0.06 12.64
N GLU A 20 10.44 1.01 13.41
CA GLU A 20 9.27 1.16 14.30
C GLU A 20 7.97 1.49 13.54
N SER A 21 8.05 1.78 12.24
CA SER A 21 6.89 2.13 11.40
C SER A 21 7.14 1.81 9.93
N LEU A 22 6.09 1.93 9.12
CA LEU A 22 6.17 1.75 7.68
C LEU A 22 7.17 2.75 7.06
N ASP A 23 8.38 2.30 6.77
CA ASP A 23 9.41 3.11 6.15
C ASP A 23 9.15 3.25 4.64
N LYS A 24 9.49 4.42 4.10
CA LYS A 24 9.54 4.71 2.66
C LYS A 24 10.38 3.67 1.92
N GLU A 25 11.46 3.18 2.52
CA GLU A 25 12.31 2.14 1.95
C GLU A 25 11.53 0.83 1.71
N LEU A 26 10.59 0.46 2.59
CA LEU A 26 9.76 -0.75 2.42
C LEU A 26 8.76 -0.60 1.29
N ILE A 27 8.18 0.60 1.14
CA ILE A 27 7.29 0.91 0.03
C ILE A 27 8.05 0.87 -1.30
N GLU A 28 9.22 1.51 -1.35
CA GLU A 28 10.08 1.50 -2.54
C GLU A 28 10.53 0.07 -2.89
N ARG A 29 10.96 -0.71 -1.89
CA ARG A 29 11.32 -2.12 -2.09
C ARG A 29 10.16 -2.95 -2.59
N PHE A 30 8.97 -2.81 -2.02
CA PHE A 30 7.77 -3.51 -2.49
C PHE A 30 7.53 -3.25 -3.98
N PHE A 31 7.63 -1.99 -4.42
CA PHE A 31 7.45 -1.66 -5.83
C PHE A 31 8.61 -2.15 -6.70
N ASN A 32 9.86 -2.00 -6.27
CA ASN A 32 11.02 -2.47 -7.01
C ASN A 32 11.00 -4.00 -7.20
N ASP A 33 10.64 -4.77 -6.17
CA ASP A 33 10.53 -6.23 -6.26
C ASP A 33 9.42 -6.67 -7.23
N THR A 34 8.40 -5.84 -7.42
CA THR A 34 7.34 -6.11 -8.40
C THR A 34 7.78 -5.84 -9.82
N TYR A 35 8.44 -4.71 -10.03
CA TYR A 35 8.70 -4.16 -11.35
C TYR A 35 10.05 -4.56 -11.93
N GLN A 36 10.95 -5.15 -11.15
CA GLN A 36 12.13 -5.83 -11.71
C GLN A 36 11.76 -6.95 -12.70
N SER A 37 10.51 -7.43 -12.68
CA SER A 37 9.97 -8.43 -13.62
C SER A 37 9.31 -7.86 -14.88
N ASP A 38 8.88 -6.59 -14.87
CA ASP A 38 8.09 -5.99 -15.96
C ASP A 38 8.83 -4.74 -16.45
N ASN A 39 9.16 -4.61 -17.74
CA ASN A 39 9.85 -3.46 -18.39
C ASN A 39 9.13 -2.09 -18.22
N THR A 40 8.81 -1.71 -17.00
CA THR A 40 7.96 -0.60 -16.59
C THR A 40 8.86 0.55 -16.20
N ASP A 41 8.64 1.71 -16.80
CA ASP A 41 9.39 2.94 -16.61
C ASP A 41 9.67 3.23 -15.11
N GLU A 42 10.94 3.32 -14.72
CA GLU A 42 11.39 3.66 -13.36
C GLU A 42 10.72 4.95 -12.82
N ASN A 43 10.36 5.88 -13.71
CA ASN A 43 9.66 7.11 -13.33
C ASN A 43 8.22 6.84 -12.85
N HIS A 44 7.54 5.87 -13.45
CA HIS A 44 6.21 5.44 -13.02
C HIS A 44 6.26 4.79 -11.62
N GLN A 45 7.31 4.00 -11.36
CA GLN A 45 7.51 3.34 -10.06
C GLN A 45 7.75 4.36 -8.95
N ARG A 46 8.67 5.32 -9.17
CA ARG A 46 8.93 6.40 -8.21
C ARG A 46 7.71 7.29 -7.97
N MET A 47 6.94 7.59 -9.01
CA MET A 47 5.70 8.35 -8.87
C MET A 47 4.73 7.67 -7.90
N ILE A 48 4.58 6.35 -8.00
CA ILE A 48 3.60 5.62 -7.19
C ILE A 48 4.11 5.33 -5.78
N ALA A 49 5.40 5.05 -5.61
CA ALA A 49 6.03 5.04 -4.30
C ALA A 49 5.80 6.37 -3.57
N ASN A 50 5.98 7.51 -4.26
CA ASN A 50 5.75 8.83 -3.69
C ASN A 50 4.27 9.08 -3.33
N ILE A 51 3.32 8.67 -4.19
CA ILE A 51 1.88 8.79 -3.88
C ILE A 51 1.50 7.91 -2.68
N THR A 52 2.02 6.69 -2.60
CA THR A 52 1.75 5.75 -1.51
C THR A 52 2.35 6.26 -0.19
N ASN A 53 3.57 6.80 -0.21
CA ASN A 53 4.19 7.45 0.94
C ASN A 53 3.40 8.65 1.42
N ARG A 54 2.93 9.51 0.50
CA ARG A 54 2.07 10.65 0.84
C ARG A 54 0.76 10.18 1.48
N TYR A 55 0.10 9.18 0.89
CA TYR A 55 -1.10 8.57 1.46
C TYR A 55 -0.84 8.02 2.87
N GLN A 56 0.27 7.31 3.08
CA GLN A 56 0.62 6.76 4.37
C GLN A 56 0.86 7.86 5.42
N ASN A 57 1.60 8.92 5.06
CA ASN A 57 1.90 10.04 5.94
C ASN A 57 0.64 10.83 6.32
N GLU A 58 -0.25 11.12 5.36
CA GLU A 58 -1.51 11.80 5.66
C GLU A 58 -2.37 10.95 6.62
N TYR A 59 -2.50 9.65 6.39
CA TYR A 59 -3.31 8.77 7.24
C TYR A 59 -2.65 8.34 8.56
N SER A 60 -1.32 8.41 8.70
CA SER A 60 -0.65 8.26 10.00
C SER A 60 -0.95 9.47 10.89
N HIS A 61 -0.92 10.68 10.33
CA HIS A 61 -1.23 11.92 11.05
C HIS A 61 -2.72 12.14 11.34
N LEU A 62 -3.64 11.52 10.58
CA LEU A 62 -5.06 11.49 10.91
C LEU A 62 -5.38 10.81 12.26
N ARG A 63 -4.45 10.01 12.80
CA ARG A 63 -4.58 9.46 14.15
C ARG A 63 -4.29 10.47 15.27
N GLU A 64 -3.47 11.49 15.00
CA GLU A 64 -3.00 12.43 16.03
C GLU A 64 -3.80 13.74 16.05
N ILE A 65 -4.35 14.16 14.90
CA ILE A 65 -5.03 15.47 14.78
C ILE A 65 -6.39 15.27 14.10
N LEU A 66 -7.47 15.25 14.92
CA LEU A 66 -8.86 15.15 14.46
C LEU A 66 -9.24 16.22 13.41
N SER A 67 -8.65 17.42 13.49
CA SER A 67 -8.98 18.54 12.59
C SER A 67 -8.52 18.33 11.13
N ARG A 68 -7.58 17.42 10.87
CA ARG A 68 -7.13 17.11 9.49
C ARG A 68 -7.99 16.07 8.79
N GLY A 69 -8.83 15.32 9.52
CA GLY A 69 -9.89 14.49 8.94
C GLY A 69 -10.97 15.28 8.21
N MET A 70 -10.91 16.62 8.31
CA MET A 70 -11.79 17.56 7.62
C MET A 70 -11.26 17.98 6.24
N GLN A 71 -10.03 17.63 5.85
CA GLN A 71 -9.60 17.72 4.46
C GLN A 71 -10.25 16.56 3.69
N PRO A 72 -11.06 16.81 2.65
CA PRO A 72 -11.64 15.75 1.87
C PRO A 72 -10.50 15.01 1.17
N ILE A 73 -10.17 13.82 1.67
CA ILE A 73 -9.37 12.89 0.88
C ILE A 73 -10.25 12.53 -0.29
N ASP A 74 -9.74 12.76 -1.51
CA ASP A 74 -10.46 12.38 -2.71
C ASP A 74 -10.69 10.87 -2.68
N ILE A 75 -11.96 10.49 -2.54
CA ILE A 75 -12.40 9.10 -2.50
C ILE A 75 -11.94 8.38 -3.77
N GLU A 76 -11.87 9.10 -4.89
CA GLU A 76 -11.39 8.58 -6.16
C GLU A 76 -9.88 8.27 -6.12
N GLU A 77 -9.06 9.15 -5.54
CA GLU A 77 -7.62 8.91 -5.35
C GLU A 77 -7.36 7.72 -4.43
N SER A 78 -8.11 7.61 -3.33
CA SER A 78 -8.02 6.46 -2.42
C SER A 78 -8.37 5.14 -3.11
N LYS A 79 -9.37 5.14 -4.00
CA LYS A 79 -9.73 3.97 -4.80
C LYS A 79 -8.64 3.61 -5.80
N LYS A 80 -8.04 4.59 -6.48
CA LYS A 80 -6.92 4.37 -7.42
C LYS A 80 -5.72 3.75 -6.72
N ILE A 81 -5.37 4.25 -5.52
CA ILE A 81 -4.29 3.69 -4.71
C ILE A 81 -4.60 2.27 -4.25
N ALA A 82 -5.84 2.01 -3.82
CA ALA A 82 -6.27 0.66 -3.41
C ALA A 82 -6.19 -0.34 -4.57
N ASP A 83 -6.75 0.00 -5.72
CA ASP A 83 -6.73 -0.84 -6.93
C ASP A 83 -5.30 -1.15 -7.36
N PHE A 84 -4.43 -0.14 -7.32
CA PHE A 84 -3.03 -0.31 -7.63
C PHE A 84 -2.32 -1.26 -6.66
N ILE A 85 -2.43 -1.04 -5.35
CA ILE A 85 -1.81 -1.93 -4.34
C ILE A 85 -2.30 -3.38 -4.50
N LEU A 86 -3.60 -3.58 -4.75
CA LEU A 86 -4.17 -4.91 -4.95
C LEU A 86 -3.57 -5.61 -6.19
N LYS A 87 -3.45 -4.90 -7.32
CA LYS A 87 -2.78 -5.43 -8.53
C LYS A 87 -1.34 -5.85 -8.26
N MET A 88 -0.63 -5.11 -7.43
CA MET A 88 0.76 -5.42 -7.08
C MET A 88 0.87 -6.66 -6.20
N ILE A 89 -0.03 -6.80 -5.23
CA ILE A 89 -0.10 -8.01 -4.40
C ILE A 89 -0.51 -9.22 -5.26
N GLU A 90 -1.45 -9.08 -6.18
CA GLU A 90 -1.82 -10.15 -7.11
C GLU A 90 -0.62 -10.66 -7.93
N LYS A 91 0.22 -9.73 -8.42
CA LYS A 91 1.42 -10.07 -9.19
C LYS A 91 2.51 -10.75 -8.34
N ASN A 92 2.80 -10.24 -7.15
CA ASN A 92 3.95 -10.71 -6.34
C ASN A 92 3.63 -11.79 -5.33
N ASP A 93 2.37 -11.83 -4.88
CA ASP A 93 1.91 -12.68 -3.79
C ASP A 93 0.46 -13.09 -4.04
N ASN A 94 0.27 -13.83 -5.14
CA ASN A 94 -1.03 -14.33 -5.57
C ASN A 94 -1.73 -15.16 -4.47
N ASN A 95 -0.96 -15.84 -3.62
CA ASN A 95 -1.53 -16.59 -2.48
C ASN A 95 -2.15 -15.63 -1.46
N GLN A 96 -1.45 -14.57 -1.07
CA GLN A 96 -1.99 -13.54 -0.19
C GLN A 96 -3.19 -12.81 -0.83
N PHE A 97 -3.13 -12.52 -2.13
CA PHE A 97 -4.24 -11.91 -2.85
C PHE A 97 -5.49 -12.80 -2.83
N LYS A 98 -5.36 -14.08 -3.19
CA LYS A 98 -6.47 -15.05 -3.14
C LYS A 98 -7.04 -15.21 -1.74
N ALA A 99 -6.17 -15.25 -0.72
CA ALA A 99 -6.61 -15.31 0.68
C ALA A 99 -7.41 -14.06 1.08
N LEU A 100 -6.97 -12.87 0.65
CA LEU A 100 -7.69 -11.61 0.87
C LEU A 100 -9.06 -11.65 0.18
N VAL A 101 -9.12 -12.01 -1.10
CA VAL A 101 -10.38 -12.14 -1.86
C VAL A 101 -11.32 -13.13 -1.17
N ARG A 102 -10.84 -14.31 -0.79
CA ARG A 102 -11.66 -15.31 -0.08
C ARG A 102 -12.21 -14.77 1.24
N SER A 103 -11.41 -13.98 1.99
CA SER A 103 -11.85 -13.43 3.27
C SER A 103 -13.01 -12.44 3.17
N ILE A 104 -13.18 -11.78 2.02
CA ILE A 104 -14.22 -10.78 1.78
C ILE A 104 -15.40 -11.31 0.94
N SER A 105 -15.20 -12.37 0.15
CA SER A 105 -16.24 -12.94 -0.72
C SER A 105 -17.28 -13.79 0.01
N ASN A 106 -17.19 -13.99 1.33
CA ASN A 106 -18.05 -14.88 2.12
C ASN A 106 -18.08 -16.36 1.64
N ASP A 107 -17.21 -16.76 0.71
CA ASP A 107 -17.02 -18.15 0.29
C ASP A 107 -16.33 -18.94 1.40
N ARG A 108 -17.14 -19.56 2.26
CA ARG A 108 -16.70 -20.54 3.26
C ARG A 108 -16.49 -21.89 2.61
#